data_AF-A0A1X4I3Q2-F1
#
_entry.id   AF-A0A1X4I3Q2-F1
#
_cell.length_a   1.000
_cell.length_b   1.000
_cell.length_c   1.000
_cell.angle_alpha   90.00
_cell.angle_beta   90.00
_cell.angle_gamma   90.00
#
_symmetry.space_group_name_H-M   'P 1'
#
loop_
_entity.id
_entity.type
_entity.pdbx_description
1 polymer ?
#
loop_
_entity_poly.entity_id
_entity_poly.type
_entity_poly.pdbx_seq_one_letter_code
_entity_poly.pdbx_strand_id
1 'polypeptide(L)'
;MKIRTRCGRSIDVTRFAPRGLPAHMGRVVMDTSFAPHDEGELWASLTAEEARRLAGLLLFQAAAVDPVPAGRPGAAEVVPIAGDSFEIRVRGHVLTVDQPLSDGGNDTAPTPVELFVAAVASCAAHYAGRFLDRHGVGRDGLSVRAEFRMADDRPARVAALSLTVLAPTLPPQRLSALRAVVSHCTVTNTLARAPEIELDVRGASADTVTPEPQASPG
;
A
#
# COMPACT_ATOMS: atom_id res chain seq x y z
N MET A 1 7.60 12.03 -16.20
CA MET A 1 6.52 12.60 -15.35
C MET A 1 7.11 13.74 -14.56
N LYS A 2 6.36 14.81 -14.29
CA LYS A 2 6.90 16.02 -13.66
C LYS A 2 6.10 16.46 -12.45
N ILE A 3 6.80 16.97 -11.44
CA ILE A 3 6.21 17.73 -10.33
C ILE A 3 6.87 19.11 -10.27
N ARG A 4 6.05 20.14 -10.09
CA ARG A 4 6.53 21.49 -9.75
C ARG A 4 6.28 21.67 -8.25
N THR A 5 7.35 21.97 -7.52
CA THR A 5 7.28 22.18 -6.08
C THR A 5 6.85 23.62 -5.78
N ARG A 6 6.36 23.87 -4.56
CA ARG A 6 5.99 25.21 -4.08
C ARG A 6 7.17 26.18 -4.00
N CYS A 7 8.40 25.68 -3.85
CA CYS A 7 9.60 26.52 -3.97
C CYS A 7 9.98 26.84 -5.44
N GLY A 8 9.14 26.48 -6.41
CA GLY A 8 9.33 26.79 -7.82
C GLY A 8 10.24 25.81 -8.57
N ARG A 9 10.71 24.74 -7.91
CA ARG A 9 11.60 23.74 -8.51
C ARG A 9 10.81 22.74 -9.34
N SER A 10 11.43 22.28 -10.42
CA SER A 10 10.91 21.20 -11.25
C SER A 10 11.69 19.92 -10.97
N ILE A 11 10.96 18.83 -10.71
CA ILE A 11 11.54 17.49 -10.58
C ILE A 11 10.91 16.60 -11.64
N ASP A 12 11.76 16.02 -12.47
CA ASP A 12 11.38 15.11 -13.54
C ASP A 12 11.70 13.67 -13.14
N VAL A 13 10.66 12.84 -13.07
CA VAL A 13 10.76 11.41 -12.80
C VAL A 13 10.54 10.65 -14.11
N THR A 14 11.60 10.03 -14.60
CA THR A 14 11.62 9.33 -15.89
C THR A 14 12.12 7.90 -15.72
N ARG A 15 12.04 7.14 -16.81
CA ARG A 15 12.63 5.80 -16.88
C ARG A 15 13.80 5.81 -17.84
N PHE A 16 14.83 5.06 -17.49
CA PHE A 16 15.95 4.75 -18.34
C PHE A 16 16.01 3.23 -18.52
N ALA A 17 15.57 2.78 -19.70
CA ALA A 17 15.57 1.37 -20.09
C ALA A 17 15.89 1.24 -21.58
N PRO A 18 17.13 1.56 -22.01
CA PRO A 18 17.56 1.39 -23.40
C PRO A 18 17.45 -0.07 -23.87
N ARG A 19 17.22 -0.24 -25.17
CA ARG A 19 17.15 -1.57 -25.81
C ARG A 19 18.48 -2.29 -25.61
N GLY A 20 18.44 -3.53 -25.15
CA GLY A 20 19.63 -4.38 -24.96
C GLY A 20 20.19 -4.45 -23.54
N LEU A 21 19.63 -3.71 -22.58
CA LEU A 21 19.93 -3.97 -21.17
C LEU A 21 19.40 -5.33 -20.71
N PRO A 22 20.11 -6.04 -19.82
CA PRO A 22 19.57 -7.21 -19.14
C PRO A 22 18.24 -6.92 -18.45
N ALA A 23 17.41 -7.95 -18.28
CA ALA A 23 16.18 -7.85 -17.50
C ALA A 23 16.46 -7.28 -16.10
N HIS A 24 15.55 -6.45 -15.59
CA HIS A 24 15.65 -5.78 -14.28
C HIS A 24 16.81 -4.78 -14.12
N MET A 25 17.53 -4.44 -15.20
CA MET A 25 18.55 -3.37 -15.18
C MET A 25 18.02 -1.98 -15.59
N GLY A 26 16.72 -1.83 -15.82
CA GLY A 26 16.10 -0.53 -15.98
C GLY A 26 16.32 0.35 -14.73
N ARG A 27 16.26 1.67 -14.90
CA ARG A 27 16.43 2.65 -13.82
C ARG A 27 15.28 3.63 -13.80
N VAL A 28 14.83 3.98 -12.61
CA VAL A 28 14.05 5.21 -12.41
C VAL A 28 15.06 6.34 -12.26
N VAL A 29 14.90 7.39 -13.05
CA VAL A 29 15.77 8.56 -13.02
C VAL A 29 14.95 9.71 -12.43
N MET A 30 15.50 10.32 -11.38
CA MET A 30 14.99 11.55 -10.81
C MET A 30 15.97 12.66 -11.16
N ASP A 31 15.53 13.59 -12.00
CA ASP A 31 16.30 14.73 -12.44
C ASP A 31 15.73 16.01 -11.81
N THR A 32 16.62 16.89 -11.40
CA THR A 32 16.26 18.22 -10.93
C THR A 32 17.28 19.23 -11.45
N SER A 33 16.79 20.38 -11.93
CA SER A 33 17.63 21.43 -12.48
C SER A 33 18.12 22.39 -11.39
N PHE A 34 19.35 22.88 -11.52
CA PHE A 34 19.85 24.00 -10.73
C PHE A 34 18.92 25.21 -10.86
N ALA A 35 18.59 25.81 -9.72
CA ALA A 35 17.91 27.10 -9.63
C ALA A 35 18.89 28.19 -9.17
N PRO A 36 18.60 29.49 -9.38
CA PRO A 36 19.52 30.58 -9.02
C PRO A 36 19.92 30.67 -7.54
N HIS A 37 19.18 30.00 -6.65
CA HIS A 37 19.43 29.97 -5.20
C HIS A 37 20.15 28.69 -4.73
N ASP A 38 20.55 27.83 -5.67
CA ASP A 38 21.38 26.68 -5.38
C ASP A 38 22.83 27.18 -5.35
N GLU A 39 23.34 27.51 -4.16
CA GLU A 39 24.72 27.98 -3.90
C GLU A 39 25.77 26.88 -4.18
N GLY A 40 25.71 26.25 -5.35
CA GLY A 40 26.56 25.13 -5.75
C GLY A 40 26.03 23.74 -5.35
N GLU A 41 24.93 23.66 -4.61
CA GLU A 41 24.32 22.39 -4.19
C GLU A 41 22.96 22.13 -4.84
N LEU A 42 22.79 20.95 -5.43
CA LEU A 42 21.55 20.53 -6.05
C LEU A 42 20.65 19.80 -5.05
N TRP A 43 19.62 20.48 -4.55
CA TRP A 43 18.65 19.92 -3.61
C TRP A 43 17.21 20.22 -4.04
N ALA A 44 16.22 19.59 -3.41
CA ALA A 44 14.82 19.98 -3.55
C ALA A 44 14.12 19.90 -2.19
N SER A 45 13.40 20.97 -1.82
CA SER A 45 12.51 20.95 -0.66
C SER A 45 11.11 20.57 -1.11
N LEU A 46 10.49 19.68 -0.33
CA LEU A 46 9.17 19.14 -0.58
C LEU A 46 8.33 19.33 0.67
N THR A 47 7.10 19.81 0.50
CA THR A 47 6.05 19.62 1.49
C THR A 47 5.69 18.14 1.62
N ALA A 48 5.02 17.76 2.70
CA ALA A 48 4.56 16.37 2.89
C ALA A 48 3.65 15.87 1.75
N GLU A 49 2.80 16.75 1.21
CA GLU A 49 1.95 16.43 0.04
C GLU A 49 2.79 16.15 -1.20
N GLU A 50 3.78 16.99 -1.47
CA GLU A 50 4.66 16.84 -2.63
C GLU A 50 5.55 15.59 -2.52
N ALA A 51 6.04 15.28 -1.32
CA ALA A 51 6.81 14.07 -1.05
C ALA A 51 5.98 12.80 -1.34
N ARG A 52 4.73 12.74 -0.86
CA ARG A 52 3.82 11.62 -1.15
C ARG A 52 3.51 11.51 -2.64
N ARG A 53 3.28 12.65 -3.31
CA ARG A 53 3.05 12.68 -4.76
C ARG A 53 4.27 12.20 -5.53
N LEU A 54 5.48 12.63 -5.15
CA LEU A 54 6.73 12.21 -5.77
C LEU A 54 6.96 10.70 -5.59
N ALA A 55 6.72 10.16 -4.40
CA ALA A 55 6.78 8.73 -4.13
C ALA A 55 5.85 7.95 -5.08
N GLY A 56 4.62 8.43 -5.31
CA GLY A 56 3.70 7.84 -6.30
C GLY A 56 4.26 7.83 -7.73
N LEU A 57 4.92 8.91 -8.16
CA LEU A 57 5.55 8.98 -9.49
C LEU A 57 6.75 8.03 -9.61
N LEU A 58 7.55 7.87 -8.55
CA LEU A 58 8.66 6.93 -8.49
C LEU A 58 8.16 5.50 -8.61
N LEU A 59 7.13 5.13 -7.84
CA LEU A 59 6.51 3.81 -7.91
C LEU A 59 5.92 3.52 -9.31
N PHE A 60 5.31 4.53 -9.94
CA PHE A 60 4.81 4.40 -11.31
C PHE A 60 5.95 4.08 -12.31
N GLN A 61 7.06 4.82 -12.25
CA GLN A 61 8.19 4.54 -13.15
C GLN A 61 8.87 3.21 -12.81
N ALA A 62 8.93 2.82 -11.53
CA ALA A 62 9.44 1.53 -11.10
C ALA A 62 8.69 0.36 -11.78
N ALA A 63 7.35 0.41 -11.75
CA ALA A 63 6.51 -0.57 -12.45
C ALA A 63 6.73 -0.59 -13.98
N ALA A 64 7.13 0.54 -14.56
CA ALA A 64 7.37 0.65 -16.00
C ALA A 64 8.76 0.13 -16.43
N VAL A 65 9.75 0.13 -15.53
CA VAL A 65 11.10 -0.43 -15.79
C VAL A 65 11.22 -1.89 -15.38
N ASP A 66 10.35 -2.36 -14.48
CA ASP A 66 10.23 -3.75 -14.07
C ASP A 66 8.78 -4.24 -14.21
N PRO A 67 8.32 -4.54 -15.45
CA PRO A 67 6.92 -4.85 -15.73
C PRO A 67 6.48 -6.22 -15.21
N VAL A 68 7.43 -7.13 -14.95
CA VAL A 68 7.18 -8.43 -14.31
C VAL A 68 7.97 -8.44 -13.00
N PRO A 69 7.45 -7.76 -11.96
CA PRO A 69 8.17 -7.66 -10.72
C PRO A 69 8.37 -9.04 -10.10
N ALA A 70 9.58 -9.29 -9.61
CA ALA A 70 9.93 -10.51 -8.90
C ALA A 70 9.00 -10.73 -7.68
N GLY A 71 8.71 -11.98 -7.37
CA GLY A 71 7.96 -12.37 -6.16
C GLY A 71 6.82 -13.35 -6.44
N ARG A 72 6.59 -14.26 -5.50
CA ARG A 72 5.60 -15.32 -5.63
C ARG A 72 4.18 -14.73 -5.56
N PRO A 73 3.32 -14.94 -6.57
CA PRO A 73 1.91 -14.57 -6.47
C PRO A 73 1.27 -15.20 -5.23
N GLY A 74 0.43 -14.45 -4.52
CA GLY A 74 -0.25 -14.92 -3.31
C GLY A 74 0.64 -14.97 -2.06
N ALA A 75 1.84 -14.39 -2.08
CA ALA A 75 2.68 -14.23 -0.91
C ALA A 75 2.85 -12.74 -0.53
N ALA A 76 2.83 -12.47 0.76
CA ALA A 76 3.22 -11.20 1.36
C ALA A 76 4.31 -11.46 2.40
N GLU A 77 5.35 -10.64 2.41
CA GLU A 77 6.39 -10.63 3.44
C GLU A 77 6.32 -9.31 4.21
N VAL A 78 6.50 -9.35 5.53
CA VAL A 78 6.47 -8.17 6.38
C VAL A 78 7.77 -8.12 7.18
N VAL A 79 8.50 -7.02 7.08
CA VAL A 79 9.78 -6.83 7.77
C VAL A 79 9.79 -5.51 8.55
N PRO A 80 10.46 -5.47 9.72
CA PRO A 80 10.53 -4.23 10.51
C PRO A 80 11.35 -3.17 9.79
N ILE A 81 10.92 -1.90 9.92
CA ILE A 81 11.68 -0.73 9.52
C ILE A 81 12.29 -0.07 10.76
N ALA A 82 11.43 0.42 11.66
CA ALA A 82 11.80 1.06 12.92
C ALA A 82 10.59 1.15 13.84
N GLY A 83 10.77 0.84 15.13
CA GLY A 83 9.66 0.83 16.10
C GLY A 83 8.51 -0.07 15.63
N ASP A 84 7.30 0.46 15.63
CA ASP A 84 6.08 -0.23 15.17
C ASP A 84 5.80 -0.06 13.65
N SER A 85 6.76 0.46 12.90
CA SER A 85 6.66 0.58 11.45
C SER A 85 7.24 -0.63 10.73
N PHE A 86 6.48 -1.14 9.75
CA PHE A 86 6.83 -2.31 8.96
C PHE A 86 6.69 -2.06 7.46
N GLU A 87 7.58 -2.66 6.69
CA GLU A 87 7.51 -2.77 5.24
C GLU A 87 6.78 -4.06 4.85
N ILE A 88 5.78 -3.95 3.98
CA ILE A 88 5.04 -5.07 3.41
C ILE A 88 5.45 -5.19 1.94
N ARG A 89 5.98 -6.36 1.57
CA ARG A 89 6.38 -6.72 0.20
C ARG A 89 5.37 -7.69 -0.40
N VAL A 90 4.77 -7.32 -1.53
CA VAL A 90 3.86 -8.19 -2.31
C VAL A 90 4.25 -8.11 -3.77
N ARG A 91 4.79 -9.20 -4.33
CA ARG A 91 5.48 -9.17 -5.63
C ARG A 91 6.58 -8.09 -5.58
N GLY A 92 6.59 -7.13 -6.50
CA GLY A 92 7.50 -5.97 -6.46
C GLY A 92 6.84 -4.69 -5.99
N HIS A 93 5.72 -4.80 -5.27
CA HIS A 93 5.09 -3.66 -4.61
C HIS A 93 5.54 -3.60 -3.17
N VAL A 94 5.81 -2.37 -2.72
CA VAL A 94 6.14 -2.05 -1.34
C VAL A 94 5.03 -1.17 -0.77
N LEU A 95 4.52 -1.57 0.39
CA LEU A 95 3.57 -0.83 1.21
C LEU A 95 4.19 -0.67 2.60
N THR A 96 3.74 0.30 3.36
CA THR A 96 4.14 0.47 4.75
C THR A 96 2.92 0.49 5.65
N VAL A 97 3.10 0.04 6.89
CA VAL A 97 2.15 0.19 7.99
C VAL A 97 2.89 0.72 9.21
N ASP A 98 2.16 1.40 10.09
CA ASP A 98 2.67 1.97 11.34
C ASP A 98 1.53 1.99 12.38
N GLN A 99 1.79 2.47 13.59
CA GLN A 99 0.77 2.76 14.59
C GLN A 99 0.61 4.27 14.81
N PRO A 100 -0.55 4.73 15.29
CA PRO A 100 -0.71 6.11 15.71
C PRO A 100 0.27 6.46 16.84
N LEU A 101 0.56 7.76 17.00
CA LEU A 101 1.40 8.25 18.10
C LEU A 101 0.87 7.84 19.49
N SER A 102 -0.46 7.76 19.65
CA SER A 102 -1.10 7.34 20.90
C SER A 102 -0.80 5.90 21.30
N ASP A 103 -0.42 5.08 20.32
CA ASP A 103 -0.27 3.63 20.47
C ASP A 103 1.21 3.21 20.36
N GLY A 104 2.14 4.18 20.34
CA GLY A 104 3.59 3.95 20.34
C GLY A 104 4.27 4.02 18.98
N GLY A 105 3.51 4.17 17.88
CA GLY A 105 4.06 4.32 16.54
C GLY A 105 4.41 5.76 16.18
N ASN A 106 4.74 5.99 14.91
CA ASN A 106 5.13 7.31 14.39
C ASN A 106 4.06 7.94 13.49
N ASP A 107 2.90 7.28 13.32
CA ASP A 107 1.81 7.70 12.43
C ASP A 107 2.29 8.02 10.98
N THR A 108 3.30 7.28 10.51
CA THR A 108 3.92 7.49 9.19
C THR A 108 3.18 6.77 8.06
N ALA A 109 2.33 5.81 8.42
CA ALA A 109 1.54 5.00 7.50
C ALA A 109 0.26 4.51 8.21
N PRO A 110 -0.75 4.02 7.47
CA PRO A 110 -1.95 3.45 8.07
C PRO A 110 -1.62 2.26 8.97
N THR A 111 -2.48 1.99 9.93
CA THR A 111 -2.40 0.76 10.72
C THR A 111 -2.65 -0.49 9.87
N PRO A 112 -2.18 -1.68 10.30
CA PRO A 112 -2.55 -2.93 9.65
C PRO A 112 -4.07 -3.13 9.54
N VAL A 113 -4.82 -2.68 10.54
CA VAL A 113 -6.29 -2.76 10.54
C VAL A 113 -6.92 -1.81 9.53
N GLU A 114 -6.46 -0.56 9.45
CA GLU A 114 -6.92 0.39 8.44
C GLU A 114 -6.57 -0.08 7.03
N LEU A 115 -5.37 -0.64 6.82
CA LEU A 115 -4.96 -1.21 5.54
C LEU A 115 -5.86 -2.41 5.16
N PHE A 116 -6.24 -3.26 6.12
CA PHE A 116 -7.22 -4.32 5.92
C PHE A 116 -8.59 -3.77 5.47
N VAL A 117 -9.12 -2.75 6.15
CA VAL A 117 -10.39 -2.09 5.78
C VAL A 117 -10.29 -1.46 4.38
N ALA A 118 -9.16 -0.82 4.07
CA ALA A 118 -8.89 -0.27 2.75
C ALA A 118 -8.85 -1.36 1.66
N ALA A 119 -8.33 -2.55 1.96
CA ALA A 119 -8.34 -3.69 1.04
C ALA A 119 -9.77 -4.16 0.73
N VAL A 120 -10.67 -4.18 1.74
CA VAL A 120 -12.10 -4.48 1.54
C VAL A 120 -12.74 -3.46 0.60
N ALA A 121 -12.55 -2.16 0.88
CA ALA A 121 -13.07 -1.06 0.04
C ALA A 121 -12.54 -1.12 -1.40
N SER A 122 -11.26 -1.42 -1.57
CA SER A 122 -10.60 -1.56 -2.87
C SER A 122 -11.17 -2.71 -3.69
N CYS A 123 -11.46 -3.85 -3.05
CA CYS A 123 -12.09 -4.99 -3.71
C CYS A 123 -13.52 -4.66 -4.20
N ALA A 124 -14.29 -3.97 -3.37
CA ALA A 124 -15.60 -3.45 -3.75
C ALA A 124 -15.52 -2.47 -4.94
N ALA A 125 -14.58 -1.53 -4.92
CA ALA A 125 -14.35 -0.58 -6.01
C ALA A 125 -13.95 -1.30 -7.32
N HIS A 126 -13.10 -2.33 -7.23
CA HIS A 126 -12.73 -3.14 -8.39
C HIS A 126 -13.95 -3.81 -9.03
N TYR A 127 -14.81 -4.44 -8.23
CA TYR A 127 -16.02 -5.09 -8.70
C TYR A 127 -17.02 -4.10 -9.30
N ALA A 128 -17.19 -2.95 -8.66
CA ALA A 128 -18.02 -1.85 -9.16
C ALA A 128 -17.52 -1.35 -10.52
N GLY A 129 -16.22 -1.09 -10.66
CA GLY A 129 -15.61 -0.66 -11.91
C GLY A 129 -15.83 -1.68 -13.04
N ARG A 130 -15.62 -2.98 -12.77
CA ARG A 130 -15.89 -4.03 -13.78
C ARG A 130 -17.37 -4.12 -14.17
N PHE A 131 -18.28 -3.87 -13.23
CA PHE A 131 -19.70 -3.80 -13.55
C PHE A 131 -19.98 -2.65 -14.52
N LEU A 132 -19.49 -1.44 -14.21
CA LEU A 132 -19.67 -0.26 -15.06
C LEU A 132 -19.11 -0.49 -16.48
N ASP A 133 -17.88 -1.01 -16.59
CA ASP A 133 -17.25 -1.31 -17.88
C ASP A 133 -18.10 -2.26 -18.73
N ARG A 134 -18.62 -3.36 -18.13
CA ARG A 134 -19.47 -4.34 -18.84
C ARG A 134 -20.78 -3.74 -19.33
N HIS A 135 -21.24 -2.65 -18.71
CA HIS A 135 -22.47 -1.97 -19.07
C HIS A 135 -22.24 -0.70 -19.90
N GLY A 136 -21.01 -0.47 -20.36
CA GLY A 136 -20.64 0.69 -21.18
C GLY A 136 -20.77 2.02 -20.45
N VAL A 137 -20.68 2.02 -19.12
CA VAL A 137 -20.76 3.21 -18.28
C VAL A 137 -19.35 3.60 -17.86
N GLY A 138 -18.99 4.88 -18.00
CA GLY A 138 -17.71 5.39 -17.52
C GLY A 138 -17.57 5.25 -15.99
N ARG A 139 -16.33 5.28 -15.50
CA ARG A 139 -16.04 5.21 -14.05
C ARG A 139 -16.00 6.58 -13.36
N ASP A 140 -16.31 7.66 -14.09
CA ASP A 140 -16.25 9.01 -13.56
C ASP A 140 -17.25 9.19 -12.41
N GLY A 141 -16.73 9.59 -11.25
CA GLY A 141 -17.52 9.71 -10.02
C GLY A 141 -17.64 8.40 -9.21
N LEU A 142 -17.06 7.29 -9.66
CA LEU A 142 -16.98 6.08 -8.84
C LEU A 142 -16.06 6.30 -7.65
N SER A 143 -16.58 6.12 -6.44
CA SER A 143 -15.78 6.05 -5.22
C SER A 143 -16.39 5.08 -4.21
N VAL A 144 -15.55 4.52 -3.34
CA VAL A 144 -15.99 3.67 -2.23
C VAL A 144 -15.41 4.23 -0.95
N ARG A 145 -16.27 4.60 -0.02
CA ARG A 145 -15.89 4.96 1.35
C ARG A 145 -16.10 3.77 2.25
N ALA A 146 -15.14 3.51 3.13
CA ALA A 146 -15.28 2.56 4.22
C ALA A 146 -15.20 3.27 5.57
N GLU A 147 -16.06 2.88 6.48
CA GLU A 147 -16.00 3.27 7.90
C GLU A 147 -16.06 2.00 8.74
N PHE A 148 -15.32 1.96 9.84
CA PHE A 148 -15.25 0.78 10.68
C PHE A 148 -15.25 1.15 12.16
N ARG A 149 -15.62 0.18 13.00
CA ARG A 149 -15.50 0.26 14.45
C ARG A 149 -14.82 -0.98 14.98
N MET A 150 -13.93 -0.78 15.95
CA MET A 150 -13.33 -1.88 16.71
C MET A 150 -14.35 -2.43 17.71
N ALA A 151 -14.17 -3.69 18.09
CA ALA A 151 -14.93 -4.31 19.16
C ALA A 151 -14.48 -3.76 20.51
N ASP A 152 -15.44 -3.51 21.40
CA ASP A 152 -15.17 -3.06 22.78
C ASP A 152 -14.81 -4.24 23.72
N ASP A 153 -14.90 -5.47 23.21
CA ASP A 153 -14.56 -6.71 23.91
C ASP A 153 -13.30 -7.38 23.32
N ARG A 154 -12.83 -8.44 23.99
CA ARG A 154 -11.70 -9.26 23.52
C ARG A 154 -12.22 -10.49 22.75
N PRO A 155 -11.48 -10.97 21.73
CA PRO A 155 -10.23 -10.40 21.20
C PRO A 155 -10.48 -9.16 20.32
N ALA A 156 -9.45 -8.29 20.23
CA ALA A 156 -9.49 -7.08 19.42
C ALA A 156 -9.71 -7.44 17.94
N ARG A 157 -10.73 -6.84 17.33
CA ARG A 157 -11.13 -7.08 15.93
C ARG A 157 -12.01 -5.95 15.44
N VAL A 158 -12.17 -5.85 14.12
CA VAL A 158 -13.20 -5.00 13.52
C VAL A 158 -14.57 -5.61 13.85
N ALA A 159 -15.41 -4.89 14.58
CA ALA A 159 -16.77 -5.33 14.94
C ALA A 159 -17.79 -5.01 13.84
N ALA A 160 -17.61 -3.87 13.16
CA ALA A 160 -18.49 -3.43 12.11
C ALA A 160 -17.70 -2.70 11.03
N LEU A 161 -18.09 -2.91 9.78
CA LEU A 161 -17.54 -2.25 8.60
C LEU A 161 -18.71 -1.88 7.67
N SER A 162 -18.82 -0.61 7.32
CA SER A 162 -19.80 -0.10 6.37
C SER A 162 -19.10 0.38 5.10
N LEU A 163 -19.66 0.03 3.95
CA LEU A 163 -19.20 0.51 2.65
C LEU A 163 -20.27 1.38 2.01
N THR A 164 -19.88 2.58 1.58
CA THR A 164 -20.71 3.47 0.76
C THR A 164 -20.09 3.56 -0.63
N VAL A 165 -20.81 3.05 -1.63
CA VAL A 165 -20.40 3.13 -3.04
C VAL A 165 -21.15 4.29 -3.69
N LEU A 166 -20.41 5.30 -4.15
CA LEU A 166 -20.93 6.32 -5.05
C LEU A 166 -20.63 5.86 -6.47
N ALA A 167 -21.66 5.74 -7.29
CA ALA A 167 -21.56 5.35 -8.70
C ALA A 167 -22.06 6.51 -9.59
N PRO A 168 -21.67 6.52 -10.88
CA PRO A 168 -22.32 7.38 -11.87
C PRO A 168 -23.83 7.17 -11.90
N THR A 169 -24.58 8.08 -12.53
CA THR A 169 -26.03 7.95 -12.68
C THR A 169 -26.40 6.65 -13.38
N LEU A 170 -27.15 5.79 -12.69
CA LEU A 170 -27.61 4.49 -13.17
C LEU A 170 -29.13 4.36 -13.00
N PRO A 171 -29.83 3.66 -13.92
CA PRO A 171 -31.20 3.23 -13.68
C PRO A 171 -31.32 2.39 -12.39
N PRO A 172 -32.45 2.45 -11.66
CA PRO A 172 -32.64 1.75 -10.38
C PRO A 172 -32.34 0.24 -10.43
N GLN A 173 -32.67 -0.42 -11.55
CA GLN A 173 -32.40 -1.84 -11.75
C GLN A 173 -30.89 -2.12 -11.82
N ARG A 174 -30.12 -1.23 -12.48
CA ARG A 174 -28.65 -1.35 -12.56
C ARG A 174 -27.98 -1.02 -11.24
N LEU A 175 -28.53 -0.08 -10.46
CA LEU A 175 -28.03 0.21 -9.12
C LEU A 175 -28.19 -1.01 -8.19
N SER A 176 -29.34 -1.69 -8.28
CA SER A 176 -29.60 -2.93 -7.53
C SER A 176 -28.64 -4.05 -7.95
N ALA A 177 -28.41 -4.22 -9.25
CA ALA A 177 -27.46 -5.20 -9.78
C ALA A 177 -26.00 -4.86 -9.37
N LEU A 178 -25.62 -3.58 -9.39
CA LEU A 178 -24.31 -3.12 -8.92
C LEU A 178 -24.12 -3.48 -7.44
N ARG A 179 -25.10 -3.18 -6.59
CA ARG A 179 -25.07 -3.55 -5.17
C ARG A 179 -24.87 -5.05 -5.01
N ALA A 180 -25.63 -5.88 -5.72
CA ALA A 180 -25.49 -7.33 -5.66
C ALA A 180 -24.08 -7.79 -6.03
N VAL A 181 -23.48 -7.24 -7.10
CA VAL A 181 -22.11 -7.59 -7.52
C VAL A 181 -21.08 -7.16 -6.47
N VAL A 182 -21.18 -5.95 -5.94
CA VAL A 182 -20.22 -5.43 -4.96
C VAL A 182 -20.30 -6.17 -3.64
N SER A 183 -21.51 -6.56 -3.18
CA SER A 183 -21.69 -7.33 -1.95
C SER A 183 -21.08 -8.74 -1.99
N HIS A 184 -20.69 -9.23 -3.17
CA HIS A 184 -20.04 -10.54 -3.36
C HIS A 184 -18.60 -10.40 -3.89
N CYS A 185 -17.93 -9.29 -3.58
CA CYS A 185 -16.52 -9.16 -3.91
C CYS A 185 -15.67 -10.18 -3.12
N THR A 186 -14.53 -10.59 -3.67
CA THR A 186 -13.71 -11.68 -3.13
C THR A 186 -13.38 -11.49 -1.65
N VAL A 187 -13.00 -10.28 -1.25
CA VAL A 187 -12.63 -9.99 0.14
C VAL A 187 -13.86 -10.08 1.07
N THR A 188 -15.01 -9.53 0.68
CA THR A 188 -16.25 -9.65 1.47
C THR A 188 -16.70 -11.10 1.62
N ASN A 189 -16.60 -11.91 0.56
CA ASN A 189 -16.90 -13.35 0.65
C ASN A 189 -15.94 -14.07 1.59
N THR A 190 -14.66 -13.68 1.62
CA THR A 190 -13.64 -14.23 2.54
C THR A 190 -13.98 -13.89 4.00
N LEU A 191 -14.56 -12.72 4.26
CA LEU A 191 -15.02 -12.36 5.62
C LEU A 191 -16.30 -13.09 6.02
N ALA A 192 -17.21 -13.29 5.08
CA ALA A 192 -18.43 -14.07 5.32
C ALA A 192 -18.14 -15.56 5.53
N ARG A 193 -17.03 -16.06 4.95
CA ARG A 193 -16.58 -17.45 5.05
C ARG A 193 -15.09 -17.44 5.34
N ALA A 194 -14.77 -17.26 6.62
CA ALA A 194 -13.39 -17.14 7.09
C ALA A 194 -12.51 -18.30 6.58
N PRO A 195 -11.33 -18.02 6.02
CA PRO A 195 -10.41 -19.06 5.59
C PRO A 195 -9.77 -19.72 6.81
N GLU A 196 -9.23 -20.93 6.61
CA GLU A 196 -8.35 -21.56 7.59
C GLU A 196 -7.03 -20.77 7.69
N ILE A 197 -6.54 -20.60 8.93
CA ILE A 197 -5.30 -19.89 9.23
C ILE A 197 -4.40 -20.86 9.99
N GLU A 198 -3.29 -21.24 9.36
CA GLU A 198 -2.22 -22.00 10.00
C GLU A 198 -1.11 -21.04 10.45
N LEU A 199 -0.58 -21.24 11.66
CA LEU A 199 0.50 -20.45 12.22
C LEU A 199 1.64 -21.37 12.68
N ASP A 200 2.84 -21.12 12.15
CA ASP A 200 4.09 -21.76 12.56
C ASP A 200 5.08 -20.68 13.00
N VAL A 201 5.74 -20.88 14.14
CA VAL A 201 6.73 -19.94 14.69
C VAL A 201 8.05 -20.69 14.83
N ARG A 202 9.07 -20.22 14.12
CA ARG A 202 10.42 -20.78 14.15
C ARG A 202 11.40 -19.78 14.74
N GLY A 203 12.19 -20.24 15.71
CA GLY A 203 13.36 -19.51 16.19
C GLY A 203 14.57 -19.76 15.30
N ALA A 204 15.58 -18.88 15.38
CA ALA A 204 16.91 -19.20 14.87
C ALA A 204 17.49 -20.36 15.69
N SER A 205 18.05 -21.37 15.02
CA SER A 205 18.72 -22.50 15.68
C SER A 205 19.89 -22.01 16.54
N ALA A 206 19.93 -22.40 17.80
CA ALA A 206 20.92 -21.98 18.80
C ALA A 206 22.28 -22.71 18.66
N ASP A 207 22.87 -22.77 17.46
CA ASP A 207 24.22 -23.35 17.28
C ASP A 207 25.35 -22.34 17.55
N THR A 208 25.06 -21.18 18.16
CA THR A 208 26.10 -20.24 18.61
C THR A 208 25.63 -19.40 19.80
N VAL A 209 25.26 -20.04 20.91
CA VAL A 209 25.19 -19.36 22.21
C VAL A 209 26.32 -19.90 23.08
N THR A 210 27.37 -19.10 23.22
CA THR A 210 28.42 -19.30 24.23
C THR A 210 27.74 -19.31 25.61
N PRO A 211 27.96 -20.32 26.47
CA PRO A 211 27.31 -20.37 27.77
C PRO A 211 27.76 -19.20 28.64
N GLU A 212 26.77 -18.57 29.27
CA GLU A 212 26.93 -17.51 30.27
C GLU A 212 27.73 -18.06 31.47
N PRO A 213 28.75 -17.33 31.99
CA PRO A 213 29.58 -17.84 33.07
C PRO A 213 28.75 -17.93 34.36
N GLN A 214 28.58 -19.15 34.86
CA GLN A 214 27.92 -19.40 36.15
C GLN A 214 28.69 -18.72 37.28
N ALA A 215 28.02 -17.81 37.99
CA ALA A 215 28.52 -17.25 39.23
C ALA A 215 28.64 -18.39 40.28
N SER A 216 29.86 -18.60 40.78
CA SER A 216 30.13 -19.54 41.88
C SER A 216 29.58 -18.97 43.19
N PRO A 217 28.94 -19.76 44.06
CA PRO A 217 28.59 -19.34 45.40
C PRO A 217 29.85 -19.38 46.28
N GLY A 218 30.17 -18.24 46.89
CA GLY A 218 31.14 -18.10 47.98
C GLY A 218 30.42 -17.82 49.29
#